data_AF-A0A965AV92-F1
#
_entry.id   AF-A0A965AV92-F1
#
_cell.length_a   1.000
_cell.length_b   1.000
_cell.length_c   1.000
_cell.angle_alpha   90.00
_cell.angle_beta   90.00
_cell.angle_gamma   90.00
#
_symmetry.space_group_name_H-M   'P 1'
#
loop_
_entity.id
_entity.type
_entity.pdbx_description
1 polymer ?
#
loop_
_entity_poly.entity_id
_entity_poly.type
_entity_poly.pdbx_seq_one_letter_code
_entity_poly.pdbx_strand_id
1 'polypeptide(L)'
;MLSYNQLHEKTLYRATLTRVLNWVDRRVSYHEVIQNHPPTSPSRAWNAHLLYLTLLFAIVYPMLSAYGQWVAGDAPRLGDVTIADTTTPFVRIITLALLIIIFMCLYFLNYYTRIKSWVRFPVFLAVLMLLIGLISTFGDAGATLFGYAISIFVLGAVASALAVALLEHRKIGPSVVLRLSFILILFAILSIVIGWFWRPDNTSSEQSVVLFFVILPVLNGESDFASIGLTRFCLRQGLNGRAIVWGIVDVVGGFVIFAILGVSIIAYVHYVQTPNGPLITLETLFDGLHSTPREYIWVMVMFGSTLLPTLLHFILILIAGGYLLIPHIPPLYKGLQSSASIPHMLALFFVILFWVMCFYVPYAAITWILGAYDHAILFWVLSIFEEFARGIGAISPTWSPQVVL
;
A
#
# COMPACT_ATOMS: atom_id res chain seq x y z
N MET A 1 38.70 21.55 -7.72
CA MET A 1 38.86 20.87 -6.41
C MET A 1 37.68 21.25 -5.54
N LEU A 2 36.93 20.27 -5.01
CA LEU A 2 35.85 20.53 -4.06
C LEU A 2 36.46 21.03 -2.74
N SER A 3 35.84 22.00 -2.07
CA SER A 3 36.32 22.45 -0.76
C SER A 3 36.16 21.35 0.30
N TYR A 4 36.97 21.37 1.36
CA TYR A 4 36.90 20.39 2.46
C TYR A 4 35.47 20.20 3.01
N ASN A 5 34.72 21.31 3.14
CA ASN A 5 33.32 21.28 3.58
C ASN A 5 32.39 20.59 2.57
N GLN A 6 32.60 20.80 1.26
CA GLN A 6 31.83 20.11 0.21
C GLN A 6 32.15 18.61 0.14
N LEU A 7 33.38 18.22 0.47
CA LEU A 7 33.75 16.81 0.61
C LEU A 7 33.04 16.20 1.83
N HIS A 8 33.11 16.89 2.98
CA HIS A 8 32.53 16.45 4.25
C HIS A 8 31.01 16.26 4.17
N GLU A 9 30.31 17.19 3.53
CA GLU A 9 28.86 17.12 3.29
C GLU A 9 28.48 15.93 2.39
N LYS A 10 29.14 15.77 1.24
CA LYS A 10 28.91 14.58 0.39
C LYS A 10 29.12 13.26 1.15
N THR A 11 30.05 13.19 2.09
CA THR A 11 30.24 12.03 2.96
C THR A 11 29.09 11.83 3.94
N LEU A 12 28.49 12.88 4.52
CA LEU A 12 27.41 12.74 5.50
C LEU A 12 26.11 12.22 4.86
N TYR A 13 25.68 12.82 3.74
CA TYR A 13 24.49 12.33 3.01
C TYR A 13 24.66 10.86 2.60
N ARG A 14 25.81 10.54 1.98
CA ARG A 14 26.12 9.16 1.57
C ARG A 14 26.15 8.21 2.77
N ALA A 15 26.75 8.61 3.89
CA ALA A 15 26.81 7.79 5.10
C ALA A 15 25.42 7.53 5.68
N THR A 16 24.59 8.56 5.81
CA THR A 16 23.23 8.44 6.35
C THR A 16 22.35 7.56 5.47
N LEU A 17 22.28 7.85 4.16
CA LEU A 17 21.50 7.06 3.23
C LEU A 17 22.01 5.61 3.16
N THR A 18 23.32 5.39 3.17
CA THR A 18 23.91 4.05 3.25
C THR A 18 23.49 3.31 4.51
N ARG A 19 23.47 3.99 5.68
CA ARG A 19 23.03 3.38 6.95
C ARG A 19 21.56 2.97 6.88
N VAL A 20 20.68 3.85 6.38
CA VAL A 20 19.24 3.56 6.25
C VAL A 20 19.04 2.37 5.30
N LEU A 21 19.66 2.38 4.12
CA LEU A 21 19.52 1.28 3.18
C LEU A 21 20.12 -0.02 3.71
N ASN A 22 21.23 0.03 4.45
CA ASN A 22 21.80 -1.15 5.11
C ASN A 22 20.86 -1.70 6.20
N TRP A 23 20.17 -0.82 6.92
CA TRP A 23 19.16 -1.20 7.92
C TRP A 23 17.94 -1.86 7.27
N VAL A 24 17.51 -1.38 6.11
CA VAL A 24 16.43 -1.99 5.30
C VAL A 24 16.89 -3.35 4.77
N ASP A 25 18.06 -3.43 4.13
CA ASP A 25 18.58 -4.67 3.55
C ASP A 25 18.75 -5.78 4.59
N ARG A 26 19.14 -5.43 5.82
CA ARG A 26 19.24 -6.40 6.93
C ARG A 26 17.91 -7.01 7.35
N ARG A 27 16.79 -6.31 7.11
CA ARG A 27 15.43 -6.79 7.44
C ARG A 27 14.78 -7.50 6.26
N VAL A 28 14.87 -6.88 5.09
CA VAL A 28 14.15 -7.33 3.90
C VAL A 28 14.97 -8.33 3.09
N SER A 29 16.29 -8.15 3.00
CA SER A 29 17.20 -8.95 2.14
C SER A 29 18.24 -9.70 2.95
N TYR A 30 17.85 -10.24 4.10
CA TYR A 30 18.76 -10.87 5.07
C TYR A 30 19.62 -11.97 4.43
N HIS A 31 19.02 -12.82 3.60
CA HIS A 31 19.73 -13.93 2.93
C HIS A 31 20.77 -13.43 1.93
N GLU A 32 20.43 -12.44 1.10
CA GLU A 32 21.35 -11.85 0.13
C GLU A 32 22.43 -10.99 0.80
N VAL A 33 22.17 -10.50 2.02
CA VAL A 33 23.18 -9.86 2.86
C VAL A 33 24.21 -10.89 3.34
N ILE A 34 23.77 -12.04 3.84
CA ILE A 34 24.66 -13.12 4.31
C ILE A 34 25.45 -13.76 3.16
N GLN A 35 24.83 -13.92 2.00
CA GLN A 35 25.48 -14.44 0.80
C GLN A 35 26.46 -13.45 0.15
N ASN A 36 26.70 -12.29 0.77
CA ASN A 36 27.64 -11.26 0.30
C ASN A 36 27.34 -10.75 -1.12
N HIS A 37 26.07 -10.77 -1.56
CA HIS A 37 25.71 -10.14 -2.83
C HIS A 37 26.05 -8.64 -2.80
N PRO A 38 26.44 -7.98 -3.89
CA PRO A 38 26.71 -6.55 -3.85
C PRO A 38 25.46 -5.73 -3.43
N PRO A 39 25.58 -4.61 -2.69
CA PRO A 39 24.45 -3.74 -2.35
C PRO A 39 23.68 -3.21 -3.57
N THR A 40 24.33 -3.13 -4.72
CA THR A 40 23.75 -2.72 -6.00
C THR A 40 23.22 -3.88 -6.83
N SER A 41 23.26 -5.11 -6.31
CA SER A 41 22.73 -6.26 -7.01
C SER A 41 21.21 -6.16 -7.13
N PRO A 42 20.62 -6.41 -8.31
CA PRO A 42 19.18 -6.56 -8.46
C PRO A 42 18.59 -7.57 -7.47
N SER A 43 19.29 -8.66 -7.16
CA SER A 43 18.81 -9.67 -6.21
C SER A 43 18.56 -9.12 -4.81
N ARG A 44 19.27 -8.05 -4.40
CA ARG A 44 18.99 -7.40 -3.10
C ARG A 44 17.77 -6.50 -3.20
N ALA A 45 17.65 -5.76 -4.29
CA ALA A 45 16.51 -4.88 -4.55
C ALA A 45 15.20 -5.65 -4.70
N TRP A 46 15.19 -6.72 -5.50
CA TRP A 46 14.07 -7.61 -5.76
C TRP A 46 14.38 -9.00 -5.23
N ASN A 47 13.77 -9.36 -4.10
CA ASN A 47 13.94 -10.66 -3.45
C ASN A 47 12.58 -11.21 -3.00
N ALA A 48 12.52 -12.52 -2.75
CA ALA A 48 11.27 -13.19 -2.38
C ALA A 48 10.63 -12.62 -1.10
N HIS A 49 11.43 -12.20 -0.12
CA HIS A 49 10.90 -11.64 1.12
C HIS A 49 10.21 -10.28 0.89
N LEU A 50 10.79 -9.41 0.05
CA LEU A 50 10.12 -8.17 -0.36
C LEU A 50 8.80 -8.48 -1.08
N LEU A 51 8.77 -9.48 -1.96
CA LEU A 51 7.54 -9.90 -2.64
C LEU A 51 6.47 -10.35 -1.65
N TYR A 52 6.82 -11.17 -0.65
CA TYR A 52 5.87 -11.59 0.40
C TYR A 52 5.34 -10.41 1.20
N LEU A 53 6.20 -9.46 1.57
CA LEU A 53 5.79 -8.27 2.34
C LEU A 53 4.86 -7.37 1.53
N THR A 54 5.17 -7.15 0.26
CA THR A 54 4.36 -6.28 -0.62
C THR A 54 3.01 -6.90 -0.94
N LEU A 55 2.95 -8.20 -1.24
CA LEU A 55 1.67 -8.92 -1.37
C LEU A 55 0.85 -8.89 -0.07
N LEU A 56 1.49 -9.04 1.09
CA LEU A 56 0.81 -8.93 2.38
C LEU A 56 0.22 -7.52 2.56
N PHE A 57 1.02 -6.48 2.35
CA PHE A 57 0.56 -5.09 2.51
C PHE A 57 -0.55 -4.76 1.52
N ALA A 58 -0.43 -5.20 0.27
CA ALA A 58 -1.43 -4.97 -0.77
C ALA A 58 -2.80 -5.58 -0.44
N ILE A 59 -2.87 -6.60 0.43
CA ILE A 59 -4.14 -7.10 0.96
C ILE A 59 -4.57 -6.28 2.18
N VAL A 60 -3.64 -5.97 3.07
CA VAL A 60 -3.94 -5.38 4.38
C VAL A 60 -4.43 -3.93 4.26
N TYR A 61 -3.73 -3.07 3.52
CA TYR A 61 -4.08 -1.64 3.55
C TYR A 61 -5.41 -1.30 2.85
N PRO A 62 -5.87 -1.95 1.75
CA PRO A 62 -7.19 -1.67 1.18
C PRO A 62 -8.31 -2.04 2.15
N MET A 63 -8.12 -3.12 2.91
CA MET A 63 -9.07 -3.54 3.93
C MET A 63 -9.10 -2.56 5.10
N LEU A 64 -7.91 -2.12 5.56
CA LEU A 64 -7.81 -1.10 6.60
C LEU A 64 -8.37 0.25 6.14
N SER A 65 -8.22 0.63 4.86
CA SER A 65 -8.77 1.88 4.33
C SER A 65 -10.29 1.81 4.19
N ALA A 66 -10.83 0.72 3.64
CA ALA A 66 -12.28 0.51 3.56
C ALA A 66 -12.92 0.48 4.95
N TYR A 67 -12.25 -0.20 5.90
CA TYR A 67 -12.69 -0.22 7.28
C TYR A 67 -12.58 1.15 7.95
N GLY A 68 -11.49 1.88 7.73
CA GLY A 68 -11.30 3.23 8.26
C GLY A 68 -12.39 4.19 7.79
N GLN A 69 -12.75 4.13 6.49
CA GLN A 69 -13.87 4.87 5.93
C GLN A 69 -15.20 4.47 6.58
N TRP A 70 -15.45 3.17 6.75
CA TRP A 70 -16.64 2.67 7.43
C TRP A 70 -16.73 3.12 8.89
N VAL A 71 -15.62 3.08 9.64
CA VAL A 71 -15.57 3.60 11.02
C VAL A 71 -15.85 5.10 11.06
N ALA A 72 -15.40 5.85 10.05
CA ALA A 72 -15.54 7.30 9.99
C ALA A 72 -16.97 7.80 9.73
N GLY A 73 -17.88 6.96 9.23
CA GLY A 73 -19.25 7.39 8.95
C GLY A 73 -19.80 6.88 7.63
N ASP A 74 -18.93 6.67 6.66
CA ASP A 74 -19.31 6.54 5.26
C ASP A 74 -19.32 5.07 4.83
N ALA A 75 -20.31 4.63 4.05
CA ALA A 75 -20.32 3.29 3.50
C ALA A 75 -19.23 3.17 2.42
N PRO A 76 -18.29 2.22 2.51
CA PRO A 76 -17.32 1.98 1.44
C PRO A 76 -18.04 1.40 0.21
N ARG A 77 -17.86 2.03 -0.95
CA ARG A 77 -18.49 1.63 -2.21
C ARG A 77 -17.47 1.27 -3.28
N LEU A 78 -17.93 0.48 -4.25
CA LEU A 78 -17.18 0.03 -5.41
C LEU A 78 -18.12 -0.08 -6.62
N GLY A 79 -18.14 0.96 -7.46
CA GLY A 79 -19.20 1.14 -8.44
C GLY A 79 -20.58 1.05 -7.77
N ASP A 80 -21.45 0.19 -8.30
CA ASP A 80 -22.80 -0.02 -7.77
C ASP A 80 -22.84 -0.83 -6.47
N VAL A 81 -21.70 -1.36 -6.01
CA VAL A 81 -21.63 -2.28 -4.87
C VAL A 81 -21.28 -1.55 -3.59
N THR A 82 -22.16 -1.64 -2.60
CA THR A 82 -21.87 -1.24 -1.21
C THR A 82 -21.20 -2.39 -0.47
N ILE A 83 -19.96 -2.17 -0.01
CA ILE A 83 -19.16 -3.21 0.66
C ILE A 83 -19.65 -3.44 2.09
N ALA A 84 -20.02 -2.36 2.78
CA ALA A 84 -20.57 -2.40 4.13
C ALA A 84 -21.58 -1.28 4.31
N ASP A 85 -22.79 -1.62 4.77
CA ASP A 85 -23.83 -0.64 5.03
C ASP A 85 -23.45 0.30 6.18
N THR A 86 -23.99 1.51 6.16
CA THR A 86 -23.86 2.46 7.26
C THR A 86 -24.59 1.94 8.49
N THR A 87 -23.83 1.54 9.50
CA THR A 87 -24.38 1.07 10.78
C THR A 87 -24.43 2.18 11.83
N THR A 88 -25.01 1.91 13.00
CA THR A 88 -25.00 2.87 14.10
C THR A 88 -23.56 3.11 14.60
N PRO A 89 -23.23 4.31 15.11
CA PRO A 89 -21.90 4.60 15.66
C PRO A 89 -21.47 3.59 16.74
N PHE A 90 -22.43 3.08 17.52
CA PHE A 90 -22.20 2.06 18.54
C PHE A 90 -21.62 0.76 17.96
N VAL A 91 -22.20 0.25 16.86
CA VAL A 91 -21.70 -0.96 16.18
C VAL A 91 -20.28 -0.75 15.65
N ARG A 92 -19.99 0.43 15.11
CA ARG A 92 -18.66 0.78 14.59
C ARG A 92 -17.60 0.83 15.69
N ILE A 93 -17.91 1.48 16.82
CA ILE A 93 -17.02 1.60 17.99
C ILE A 93 -16.73 0.22 18.58
N ILE A 94 -17.75 -0.63 18.73
CA ILE A 94 -17.58 -1.99 19.24
C ILE A 94 -16.70 -2.81 18.30
N THR A 95 -16.96 -2.77 16.99
CA THR A 95 -16.16 -3.50 15.99
C THR A 95 -14.69 -3.06 16.03
N LEU A 96 -14.43 -1.76 16.19
CA LEU A 96 -13.07 -1.21 16.32
C LEU A 96 -12.39 -1.68 17.60
N ALA A 97 -13.09 -1.61 18.74
CA ALA A 97 -12.57 -2.08 20.02
C ALA A 97 -12.21 -3.57 19.96
N LEU A 98 -13.04 -4.38 19.30
CA LEU A 98 -12.78 -5.81 19.10
C LEU A 98 -11.56 -6.06 18.24
N LEU A 99 -11.41 -5.37 17.11
CA LEU A 99 -10.22 -5.51 16.26
C LEU A 99 -8.93 -5.12 17.00
N ILE A 100 -8.98 -4.07 17.82
CA ILE A 100 -7.84 -3.67 18.66
C ILE A 100 -7.54 -4.77 19.69
N ILE A 101 -8.55 -5.35 20.33
CA ILE A 101 -8.38 -6.46 21.28
C ILE A 101 -7.79 -7.69 20.57
N ILE A 102 -8.27 -8.06 19.39
CA ILE A 102 -7.71 -9.17 18.60
C ILE A 102 -6.25 -8.90 18.27
N PHE A 103 -5.94 -7.69 17.77
CA PHE A 103 -4.58 -7.31 17.43
C PHE A 103 -3.68 -7.33 18.66
N MET A 104 -4.14 -6.82 19.81
CA MET A 104 -3.44 -6.97 21.09
C MET A 104 -3.25 -8.44 21.43
N CYS A 105 -4.28 -9.27 21.41
CA CYS A 105 -4.17 -10.70 21.73
C CYS A 105 -3.15 -11.41 20.83
N LEU A 106 -3.17 -11.16 19.52
CA LEU A 106 -2.21 -11.70 18.57
C LEU A 106 -0.80 -11.16 18.81
N TYR A 107 -0.66 -9.86 19.07
CA TYR A 107 0.61 -9.24 19.45
C TYR A 107 1.15 -9.85 20.74
N PHE A 108 0.33 -10.06 21.77
CA PHE A 108 0.72 -10.71 23.02
C PHE A 108 1.10 -12.17 22.81
N LEU A 109 0.35 -12.92 21.98
CA LEU A 109 0.67 -14.29 21.58
C LEU A 109 2.02 -14.39 20.84
N ASN A 110 2.35 -13.40 20.01
CA ASN A 110 3.57 -13.37 19.21
C ASN A 110 4.78 -12.80 19.99
N TYR A 111 4.57 -11.77 20.83
CA TYR A 111 5.59 -11.12 21.64
C TYR A 111 6.03 -11.97 22.84
N TYR A 112 5.13 -12.75 23.44
CA TYR A 112 5.48 -13.73 24.47
C TYR A 112 6.03 -15.03 23.86
N THR A 113 7.16 -14.91 23.18
CA THR A 113 8.02 -16.05 22.76
C THR A 113 8.53 -16.89 23.94
N ARG A 114 8.33 -16.45 25.19
CA ARG A 114 8.70 -17.17 26.43
C ARG A 114 7.61 -18.06 27.04
N ILE A 115 6.35 -17.97 26.61
CA ILE A 115 5.28 -18.86 27.12
C ILE A 115 5.41 -20.22 26.41
N LYS A 116 5.38 -21.33 27.17
CA LYS A 116 5.48 -22.69 26.64
C LYS A 116 4.35 -22.96 25.61
N SER A 117 4.69 -23.61 24.49
CA SER A 117 3.80 -23.82 23.33
C SER A 117 2.42 -24.41 23.64
N TRP A 118 2.31 -25.27 24.64
CA TRP A 118 1.06 -25.91 25.09
C TRP A 118 0.01 -24.95 25.69
N VAL A 119 0.38 -23.75 26.13
CA VAL A 119 -0.58 -22.72 26.63
C VAL A 119 -1.04 -21.79 25.50
N ARG A 120 -0.23 -21.64 24.44
CA ARG A 120 -0.56 -20.75 23.30
C ARG A 120 -1.79 -21.24 22.54
N PHE A 121 -1.87 -22.54 22.29
CA PHE A 121 -2.96 -23.16 21.52
C PHE A 121 -4.34 -23.01 22.18
N PRO A 122 -4.55 -23.31 23.48
CA PRO A 122 -5.86 -23.13 24.11
C PRO A 122 -6.27 -21.66 24.28
N VAL A 123 -5.33 -20.74 24.56
CA VAL A 123 -5.62 -19.30 24.61
C VAL A 123 -6.04 -18.80 23.22
N PHE A 124 -5.32 -19.23 22.19
CA PHE A 124 -5.66 -18.95 20.81
C PHE A 124 -7.06 -19.49 20.45
N LEU A 125 -7.35 -20.75 20.79
CA LEU A 125 -8.65 -21.37 20.53
C LEU A 125 -9.78 -20.67 21.29
N ALA A 126 -9.53 -20.18 22.51
CA ALA A 126 -10.49 -19.39 23.27
C ALA A 126 -10.78 -18.03 22.62
N VAL A 127 -9.75 -17.33 22.12
CA VAL A 127 -9.92 -16.07 21.36
C VAL A 127 -10.65 -16.33 20.04
N LEU A 128 -10.32 -17.41 19.33
CA LEU A 128 -10.98 -17.81 18.10
C LEU A 128 -12.45 -18.18 18.33
N MET A 129 -12.76 -18.92 19.39
CA MET A 129 -14.14 -19.26 19.75
C MET A 129 -14.95 -18.04 20.22
N LEU A 130 -14.32 -17.11 20.95
CA LEU A 130 -14.93 -15.82 21.28
C LEU A 130 -15.26 -15.03 20.01
N LEU A 131 -14.35 -15.01 19.03
CA LEU A 131 -14.55 -14.36 17.74
C LEU A 131 -15.71 -14.97 16.95
N ILE A 132 -15.71 -16.29 16.79
CA ILE A 132 -16.76 -17.03 16.08
C ILE A 132 -18.13 -16.82 16.76
N GLY A 133 -18.17 -16.93 18.10
CA GLY A 133 -19.39 -16.69 18.88
C GLY A 133 -19.93 -15.27 18.72
N LEU A 134 -19.05 -14.27 18.66
CA LEU A 134 -19.45 -12.88 18.52
C LEU A 134 -19.91 -12.54 17.08
N ILE A 135 -19.27 -13.11 16.07
CA ILE A 135 -19.72 -13.02 14.66
C ILE A 135 -21.14 -13.61 14.53
N SER A 136 -21.43 -14.72 15.23
CA SER A 136 -22.76 -15.33 15.22
C SER A 136 -23.83 -14.50 15.94
N THR A 137 -23.48 -13.67 16.93
CA THR A 137 -24.45 -12.79 17.63
C THR A 137 -24.93 -11.60 16.81
N PHE A 138 -24.27 -11.28 15.69
CA PHE A 138 -24.72 -10.25 14.74
C PHE A 138 -25.55 -10.82 13.58
N GLY A 139 -25.86 -12.13 13.59
CA GLY A 139 -26.52 -12.85 12.50
C GLY A 139 -27.96 -12.44 12.18
N ASP A 140 -28.64 -11.71 13.06
CA ASP A 140 -30.05 -11.30 12.86
C ASP A 140 -30.21 -9.88 12.29
N ALA A 141 -29.14 -9.09 12.21
CA ALA A 141 -29.18 -7.72 11.69
C ALA A 141 -28.26 -7.56 10.47
N GLY A 142 -28.64 -8.21 9.36
CA GLY A 142 -27.98 -8.06 8.07
C GLY A 142 -26.56 -8.60 8.08
N ALA A 143 -26.40 -9.86 7.65
CA ALA A 143 -25.11 -10.45 7.38
C ALA A 143 -24.41 -9.69 6.23
N THR A 144 -23.80 -8.55 6.57
CA THR A 144 -23.08 -7.74 5.58
C THR A 144 -21.85 -8.52 5.14
N LEU A 145 -21.61 -8.52 3.83
CA LEU A 145 -20.49 -9.16 3.15
C LEU A 145 -19.13 -8.87 3.82
N PHE A 146 -19.04 -7.70 4.45
CA PHE A 146 -17.93 -7.23 5.25
C PHE A 146 -17.60 -8.10 6.48
N GLY A 147 -18.61 -8.63 7.19
CA GLY A 147 -18.43 -9.54 8.31
C GLY A 147 -17.79 -10.86 7.88
N TYR A 148 -18.16 -11.38 6.72
CA TYR A 148 -17.55 -12.58 6.13
C TYR A 148 -16.14 -12.31 5.62
N ALA A 149 -15.91 -11.18 4.94
CA ALA A 149 -14.58 -10.77 4.46
C ALA A 149 -13.58 -10.55 5.61
N ILE A 150 -14.00 -9.88 6.69
CA ILE A 150 -13.20 -9.76 7.92
C ILE A 150 -12.95 -11.13 8.53
N SER A 151 -13.95 -12.03 8.57
CA SER A 151 -13.79 -13.35 9.16
C SER A 151 -12.76 -14.20 8.39
N ILE A 152 -12.83 -14.19 7.05
CA ILE A 152 -11.86 -14.87 6.18
C ILE A 152 -10.47 -14.25 6.33
N PHE A 153 -10.39 -12.92 6.43
CA PHE A 153 -9.13 -12.21 6.62
C PHE A 153 -8.51 -12.44 7.99
N VAL A 154 -9.30 -12.39 9.08
CA VAL A 154 -8.84 -12.72 10.43
C VAL A 154 -8.38 -14.17 10.46
N LEU A 155 -9.12 -15.11 9.89
CA LEU A 155 -8.70 -16.51 9.78
C LEU A 155 -7.41 -16.68 8.96
N GLY A 156 -7.26 -15.97 7.84
CA GLY A 156 -6.08 -16.01 6.99
C GLY A 156 -4.85 -15.36 7.62
N ALA A 157 -5.00 -14.19 8.25
CA ALA A 157 -3.95 -13.47 8.96
C ALA A 157 -3.50 -14.23 10.21
N VAL A 158 -4.44 -14.85 10.93
CA VAL A 158 -4.18 -15.75 12.05
C VAL A 158 -3.44 -17.00 11.59
N ALA A 159 -3.87 -17.64 10.49
CA ALA A 159 -3.19 -18.81 9.93
C ALA A 159 -1.77 -18.45 9.45
N SER A 160 -1.58 -17.25 8.90
CA SER A 160 -0.29 -16.74 8.44
C SER A 160 0.65 -16.39 9.60
N ALA A 161 0.15 -15.71 10.64
CA ALA A 161 0.89 -15.41 11.85
C ALA A 161 1.27 -16.69 12.61
N LEU A 162 0.38 -17.68 12.65
CA LEU A 162 0.63 -19.01 13.21
C LEU A 162 1.66 -19.78 12.38
N ALA A 163 1.59 -19.70 11.06
CA ALA A 163 2.59 -20.30 10.18
C ALA A 163 3.96 -19.68 10.47
N VAL A 164 4.11 -18.35 10.40
CA VAL A 164 5.38 -17.67 10.71
C VAL A 164 5.88 -18.03 12.12
N ALA A 165 5.02 -18.03 13.13
CA ALA A 165 5.38 -18.40 14.50
C ALA A 165 5.77 -19.89 14.67
N LEU A 166 5.17 -20.81 13.90
CA LEU A 166 5.56 -22.22 13.87
C LEU A 166 6.85 -22.46 13.07
N LEU A 167 7.10 -21.62 12.05
CA LEU A 167 8.25 -21.69 11.16
C LEU A 167 9.52 -21.09 11.80
N GLU A 168 9.40 -20.05 12.62
CA GLU A 168 10.55 -19.42 13.30
C GLU A 168 11.05 -20.22 14.51
N HIS A 169 10.21 -21.07 15.13
CA HIS A 169 10.54 -21.71 16.41
C HIS A 169 11.40 -22.98 16.30
N ARG A 170 11.71 -23.46 15.09
CA ARG A 170 12.61 -24.61 14.89
C ARG A 170 13.83 -24.18 14.07
N LYS A 171 15.05 -24.42 14.60
CA LYS A 171 16.32 -24.39 13.84
C LYS A 171 16.38 -25.41 12.68
N ILE A 172 15.26 -26.02 12.33
CA ILE A 172 15.05 -26.94 11.24
C ILE A 172 14.01 -26.22 10.39
N GLY A 173 14.41 -25.75 9.21
CA GLY A 173 13.50 -25.07 8.28
C GLY A 173 12.22 -25.89 8.07
N PRO A 174 11.10 -25.25 7.71
CA PRO A 174 9.79 -25.88 7.61
C PRO A 174 9.86 -27.29 7.02
N SER A 175 9.30 -28.29 7.71
CA SER A 175 9.10 -29.59 7.05
C SER A 175 8.28 -29.34 5.79
N VAL A 176 8.68 -29.97 4.68
CA VAL A 176 7.96 -29.86 3.40
C VAL A 176 6.47 -30.14 3.61
N VAL A 177 6.15 -31.07 4.52
CA VAL A 177 4.79 -31.40 4.96
C VAL A 177 4.04 -30.19 5.52
N LEU A 178 4.62 -29.39 6.43
CA LEU A 178 3.92 -28.23 6.99
C LEU A 178 3.67 -27.14 5.93
N ARG A 179 4.63 -26.95 5.01
CA ARG A 179 4.46 -26.05 3.85
C ARG A 179 3.36 -26.52 2.92
N LEU A 180 3.34 -27.82 2.59
CA LEU A 180 2.31 -28.42 1.75
C LEU A 180 0.94 -28.41 2.41
N SER A 181 0.85 -28.72 3.71
CA SER A 181 -0.39 -28.62 4.48
C SER A 181 -0.94 -27.19 4.51
N PHE A 182 -0.06 -26.20 4.67
CA PHE A 182 -0.46 -24.79 4.60
C PHE A 182 -0.95 -24.39 3.21
N ILE A 183 -0.22 -24.77 2.15
CA ILE A 183 -0.65 -24.52 0.76
C ILE A 183 -2.00 -25.21 0.49
N LEU A 184 -2.20 -26.44 0.97
CA LEU A 184 -3.45 -27.18 0.82
C LEU A 184 -4.60 -26.52 1.60
N ILE A 185 -4.35 -26.00 2.80
CA ILE A 185 -5.34 -25.26 3.58
C ILE A 185 -5.70 -23.94 2.89
N LEU A 186 -4.70 -23.18 2.41
CA LEU A 186 -4.94 -21.96 1.63
C LEU A 186 -5.71 -22.27 0.35
N PHE A 187 -5.35 -23.35 -0.36
CA PHE A 187 -6.05 -23.78 -1.57
C PHE A 187 -7.47 -24.26 -1.26
N ALA A 188 -7.70 -24.95 -0.15
CA ALA A 188 -9.04 -25.35 0.29
C ALA A 188 -9.88 -24.14 0.70
N ILE A 189 -9.32 -23.18 1.45
CA ILE A 189 -9.99 -21.91 1.78
C ILE A 189 -10.31 -21.15 0.50
N LEU A 190 -9.36 -21.01 -0.42
CA LEU A 190 -9.56 -20.35 -1.71
C LEU A 190 -10.63 -21.07 -2.54
N SER A 191 -10.63 -22.40 -2.56
CA SER A 191 -11.63 -23.21 -3.27
C SER A 191 -13.02 -23.11 -2.64
N ILE A 192 -13.10 -23.02 -1.31
CA ILE A 192 -14.36 -22.79 -0.58
C ILE A 192 -14.86 -21.37 -0.84
N VAL A 193 -13.98 -20.37 -0.81
CA VAL A 193 -14.31 -18.97 -1.13
C VAL A 193 -14.80 -18.87 -2.57
N ILE A 194 -14.03 -19.36 -3.54
CA ILE A 194 -14.45 -19.39 -4.96
C ILE A 194 -15.76 -20.16 -5.11
N GLY A 195 -15.87 -21.37 -4.57
CA GLY A 195 -17.07 -22.21 -4.69
C GLY A 195 -18.29 -21.65 -3.96
N TRP A 196 -18.10 -20.89 -2.89
CA TRP A 196 -19.17 -20.22 -2.17
C TRP A 196 -19.64 -18.97 -2.92
N PHE A 197 -18.72 -18.15 -3.42
CA PHE A 197 -19.05 -16.92 -4.14
C PHE A 197 -19.58 -17.19 -5.55
N TRP A 198 -19.07 -18.20 -6.25
CA TRP A 198 -19.49 -18.58 -7.60
C TRP A 198 -20.77 -19.43 -7.66
N ARG A 199 -21.57 -19.43 -6.58
CA ARG A 199 -22.90 -20.05 -6.59
C ARG A 199 -23.83 -19.29 -7.53
N PRO A 200 -24.69 -19.99 -8.29
CA PRO A 200 -25.67 -19.35 -9.17
C PRO A 200 -26.61 -18.38 -8.43
N ASP A 201 -26.85 -18.63 -7.14
CA ASP A 201 -27.80 -17.90 -6.31
C ASP A 201 -27.22 -16.61 -5.69
N ASN A 202 -25.90 -16.41 -5.76
CA ASN A 202 -25.27 -15.21 -5.24
C ASN A 202 -25.41 -14.05 -6.22
N THR A 203 -25.45 -12.85 -5.66
CA THR A 203 -25.53 -11.63 -6.47
C THR A 203 -24.18 -11.30 -7.12
N SER A 204 -24.21 -10.65 -8.29
CA SER A 204 -22.99 -10.20 -8.98
C SER A 204 -22.14 -9.26 -8.12
N SER A 205 -22.76 -8.53 -7.20
CA SER A 205 -22.09 -7.65 -6.23
C SER A 205 -21.21 -8.43 -5.25
N GLU A 206 -21.68 -9.58 -4.74
CA GLU A 206 -20.94 -10.39 -3.77
C GLU A 206 -19.70 -11.05 -4.39
N GLN A 207 -19.84 -11.52 -5.64
CA GLN A 207 -18.73 -12.07 -6.43
C GLN A 207 -17.65 -11.01 -6.73
N SER A 208 -18.08 -9.76 -6.95
CA SER A 208 -17.22 -8.65 -7.31
C SER A 208 -16.36 -8.15 -6.16
N VAL A 209 -16.91 -8.09 -4.96
CA VAL A 209 -16.15 -7.70 -3.77
C VAL A 209 -15.02 -8.68 -3.48
N VAL A 210 -15.24 -9.99 -3.66
CA VAL A 210 -14.20 -10.99 -3.38
C VAL A 210 -13.11 -10.99 -4.44
N LEU A 211 -13.45 -10.89 -5.72
CA LEU A 211 -12.43 -10.73 -6.75
C LEU A 211 -11.68 -9.41 -6.59
N PHE A 212 -12.35 -8.37 -6.10
CA PHE A 212 -11.72 -7.10 -5.75
C PHE A 212 -10.76 -7.22 -4.55
N PHE A 213 -11.10 -7.97 -3.50
CA PHE A 213 -10.21 -8.13 -2.34
C PHE A 213 -9.15 -9.24 -2.51
N VAL A 214 -9.13 -9.97 -3.62
CA VAL A 214 -8.15 -11.02 -3.88
C VAL A 214 -7.22 -10.67 -5.04
N ILE A 215 -7.74 -10.30 -6.20
CA ILE A 215 -6.90 -10.14 -7.42
C ILE A 215 -6.25 -8.77 -7.49
N LEU A 216 -6.97 -7.72 -7.09
CA LEU A 216 -6.37 -6.38 -7.05
C LEU A 216 -5.19 -6.31 -6.09
N PRO A 217 -5.26 -6.83 -4.86
CA PRO A 217 -4.09 -6.95 -4.00
C PRO A 217 -2.92 -7.70 -4.62
N VAL A 218 -3.15 -8.69 -5.48
CA VAL A 218 -2.05 -9.39 -6.17
C VAL A 218 -1.38 -8.48 -7.20
N LEU A 219 -2.15 -7.90 -8.13
CA LEU A 219 -1.63 -6.98 -9.15
C LEU A 219 -0.94 -5.75 -8.51
N ASN A 220 -1.55 -5.26 -7.43
CA ASN A 220 -1.06 -4.12 -6.67
C ASN A 220 0.22 -4.49 -5.90
N GLY A 221 0.25 -5.64 -5.22
CA GLY A 221 1.44 -6.12 -4.51
C GLY A 221 2.62 -6.42 -5.43
N GLU A 222 2.39 -6.92 -6.64
CA GLU A 222 3.42 -7.07 -7.66
C GLU A 222 3.96 -5.72 -8.16
N SER A 223 3.07 -4.74 -8.31
CA SER A 223 3.45 -3.37 -8.69
C SER A 223 4.23 -2.67 -7.57
N ASP A 224 3.83 -2.85 -6.33
CA ASP A 224 4.56 -2.39 -5.14
C ASP A 224 5.93 -3.06 -5.04
N PHE A 225 6.02 -4.37 -5.31
CA PHE A 225 7.28 -5.10 -5.38
C PHE A 225 8.22 -4.52 -6.44
N ALA A 226 7.69 -4.28 -7.65
CA ALA A 226 8.43 -3.67 -8.74
C ALA A 226 8.91 -2.26 -8.38
N SER A 227 8.02 -1.42 -7.85
CA SER A 227 8.25 -0.02 -7.49
C SER A 227 9.25 0.11 -6.34
N ILE A 228 9.01 -0.55 -5.20
CA ILE A 228 9.92 -0.51 -4.05
C ILE A 228 11.28 -1.10 -4.39
N GLY A 229 11.31 -2.18 -5.17
CA GLY A 229 12.55 -2.77 -5.66
C GLY A 229 13.33 -1.79 -6.54
N LEU A 230 12.66 -1.13 -7.48
CA LEU A 230 13.25 -0.10 -8.35
C LEU A 230 13.83 1.05 -7.52
N THR A 231 13.06 1.58 -6.57
CA THR A 231 13.51 2.64 -5.66
C THR A 231 14.76 2.24 -4.89
N ARG A 232 14.78 1.02 -4.32
CA ARG A 232 15.96 0.52 -3.59
C ARG A 232 17.17 0.39 -4.52
N PHE A 233 16.97 -0.11 -5.73
CA PHE A 233 18.04 -0.24 -6.72
C PHE A 233 18.60 1.13 -7.13
N CYS A 234 17.73 2.06 -7.51
CA CYS A 234 18.10 3.42 -7.93
C CYS A 234 18.83 4.18 -6.82
N LEU A 235 18.37 4.09 -5.57
CA LEU A 235 19.06 4.72 -4.42
C LEU A 235 20.47 4.14 -4.22
N ARG A 236 20.63 2.83 -4.36
CA ARG A 236 21.93 2.16 -4.25
C ARG A 236 22.88 2.53 -5.38
N GLN A 237 22.37 2.62 -6.61
CA GLN A 237 23.15 3.07 -7.75
C GLN A 237 23.52 4.56 -7.64
N GLY A 238 22.61 5.40 -7.16
CA GLY A 238 22.84 6.81 -6.91
C GLY A 238 23.95 7.09 -5.89
N LEU A 239 24.10 6.22 -4.88
CA LEU A 239 25.22 6.27 -3.92
C LEU A 239 26.57 6.01 -4.59
N ASN A 240 26.62 5.12 -5.60
CA ASN A 240 27.81 4.84 -6.39
C ASN A 240 28.12 5.94 -7.42
N GLY A 241 27.13 6.76 -7.79
CA GLY A 241 27.30 7.94 -8.63
C GLY A 241 26.04 8.31 -9.39
N ARG A 242 26.01 9.52 -9.97
CA ARG A 242 24.89 10.01 -10.81
C ARG A 242 23.51 9.96 -10.10
N ALA A 243 23.47 10.36 -8.83
CA ALA A 243 22.26 10.34 -8.00
C ALA A 243 21.02 10.97 -8.68
N ILE A 244 21.20 12.09 -9.39
CA ILE A 244 20.11 12.76 -10.13
C ILE A 244 19.57 11.86 -11.25
N VAL A 245 20.44 11.19 -12.02
CA VAL A 245 20.02 10.32 -13.13
C VAL A 245 19.22 9.14 -12.60
N TRP A 246 19.71 8.48 -11.55
CA TRP A 246 19.00 7.36 -10.93
C TRP A 246 17.70 7.79 -10.25
N GLY A 247 17.65 9.01 -9.73
CA GLY A 247 16.41 9.61 -9.25
C GLY A 247 15.38 9.80 -10.38
N ILE A 248 15.80 10.33 -11.53
CA ILE A 248 14.92 10.47 -12.70
C ILE A 248 14.42 9.10 -13.17
N VAL A 249 15.30 8.09 -13.22
CA VAL A 249 14.93 6.72 -13.58
C VAL A 249 13.88 6.16 -12.62
N ASP A 250 14.01 6.39 -11.31
CA ASP A 250 13.03 5.92 -10.34
C ASP A 250 11.66 6.61 -10.51
N VAL A 251 11.65 7.93 -10.69
CA VAL A 251 10.40 8.68 -10.90
C VAL A 251 9.68 8.23 -12.17
N VAL A 252 10.40 8.13 -13.29
CA VAL A 252 9.83 7.69 -14.57
C VAL A 252 9.37 6.24 -14.48
N GLY A 253 10.20 5.36 -13.90
CA GLY A 253 9.85 3.95 -13.74
C GLY A 253 8.66 3.74 -12.81
N GLY A 254 8.56 4.46 -11.70
CA GLY A 254 7.42 4.44 -10.81
C GLY A 254 6.12 4.89 -11.50
N PHE A 255 6.18 5.95 -12.34
CA PHE A 255 5.04 6.38 -13.14
C PHE A 255 4.61 5.33 -14.17
N VAL A 256 5.57 4.69 -14.84
CA VAL A 256 5.27 3.60 -15.79
C VAL A 256 4.64 2.40 -15.09
N ILE A 257 5.16 1.99 -13.92
CA ILE A 257 4.59 0.90 -13.12
C ILE A 257 3.17 1.24 -12.69
N PHE A 258 2.91 2.45 -12.22
CA PHE A 258 1.57 2.91 -11.86
C PHE A 258 0.60 2.89 -13.05
N ALA A 259 1.04 3.36 -14.23
CA ALA A 259 0.23 3.32 -15.43
C ALA A 259 -0.10 1.87 -15.85
N ILE A 260 0.88 0.96 -15.80
CA ILE A 260 0.68 -0.47 -16.08
C ILE A 260 -0.31 -1.07 -15.08
N LEU A 261 -0.21 -0.74 -13.80
CA LEU A 261 -1.16 -1.21 -12.78
C LEU A 261 -2.58 -0.76 -13.10
N GLY A 262 -2.80 0.53 -13.33
CA GLY A 262 -4.14 1.06 -13.64
C GLY A 262 -4.74 0.47 -14.92
N VAL A 263 -3.93 0.36 -15.98
CA VAL A 263 -4.32 -0.31 -17.23
C VAL A 263 -4.68 -1.78 -17.00
N SER A 264 -3.87 -2.52 -16.23
CA SER A 264 -4.10 -3.93 -15.93
C SER A 264 -5.39 -4.14 -15.17
N ILE A 265 -5.72 -3.23 -14.26
CA ILE A 265 -6.94 -3.28 -13.46
C ILE A 265 -8.18 -3.00 -14.31
N ILE A 266 -8.13 -1.97 -15.16
CA ILE A 266 -9.24 -1.64 -16.07
C ILE A 266 -9.47 -2.80 -17.04
N ALA A 267 -8.40 -3.35 -17.62
CA ALA A 267 -8.48 -4.52 -18.48
C ALA A 267 -9.07 -5.72 -17.73
N TYR A 268 -8.62 -5.99 -16.50
CA TYR A 268 -9.15 -7.07 -15.68
C TYR A 268 -10.65 -6.91 -15.42
N VAL A 269 -11.11 -5.72 -14.99
CA VAL A 269 -12.54 -5.45 -14.73
C VAL A 269 -13.37 -5.61 -16.00
N HIS A 270 -12.85 -5.22 -17.16
CA HIS A 270 -13.56 -5.34 -18.43
C HIS A 270 -13.67 -6.79 -18.93
N TYR A 271 -12.56 -7.54 -18.92
CA TYR A 271 -12.50 -8.87 -19.50
C TYR A 271 -13.00 -9.97 -18.56
N VAL A 272 -12.95 -9.75 -17.24
CA VAL A 272 -13.48 -10.71 -16.27
C VAL A 272 -14.94 -10.39 -16.01
N GLN A 273 -15.81 -11.24 -16.54
CA GLN A 273 -17.26 -11.13 -16.40
C GLN A 273 -17.81 -12.31 -15.62
N THR A 274 -18.88 -12.07 -14.88
CA THR A 274 -19.70 -13.14 -14.32
C THR A 274 -20.67 -13.66 -15.38
N PRO A 275 -21.25 -14.86 -15.21
CA PRO A 275 -22.36 -15.32 -16.06
C PRO A 275 -23.55 -14.35 -16.13
N ASN A 276 -23.69 -13.47 -15.12
CA ASN A 276 -24.79 -12.53 -14.98
C ASN A 276 -24.45 -11.10 -15.47
N GLY A 277 -23.26 -10.90 -16.06
CA GLY A 277 -22.79 -9.59 -16.53
C GLY A 277 -21.43 -9.18 -15.95
N PRO A 278 -20.99 -7.93 -16.21
CA PRO A 278 -19.72 -7.44 -15.69
C PRO A 278 -19.70 -7.47 -14.16
N LEU A 279 -18.52 -7.76 -13.59
CA LEU A 279 -18.32 -7.73 -12.14
C LEU A 279 -18.57 -6.31 -11.60
N ILE A 280 -17.91 -5.33 -12.20
CA ILE A 280 -18.04 -3.92 -11.84
C ILE A 280 -18.26 -3.15 -13.13
N THR A 281 -19.29 -2.31 -13.16
CA THR A 281 -19.49 -1.39 -14.28
C THR A 281 -18.49 -0.24 -14.14
N LEU A 282 -17.56 -0.12 -15.08
CA LEU A 282 -16.54 0.94 -15.04
C LEU A 282 -17.16 2.34 -15.16
N GLU A 283 -18.24 2.48 -15.92
CA GLU A 283 -19.01 3.74 -16.04
C GLU A 283 -19.51 4.19 -14.66
N THR A 284 -20.13 3.30 -13.87
CA THR A 284 -20.66 3.66 -12.55
C THR A 284 -19.56 3.91 -11.53
N LEU A 285 -18.43 3.20 -11.63
CA LEU A 285 -17.24 3.49 -10.83
C LEU A 285 -16.69 4.89 -11.12
N PHE A 286 -16.53 5.26 -12.39
CA PHE A 286 -16.04 6.58 -12.77
C PHE A 286 -17.05 7.67 -12.43
N ASP A 287 -18.34 7.48 -12.71
CA ASP A 287 -19.39 8.42 -12.32
C ASP A 287 -19.37 8.66 -10.81
N GLY A 288 -19.26 7.61 -10.00
CA GLY A 288 -19.12 7.73 -8.55
C GLY A 288 -17.87 8.48 -8.09
N LEU A 289 -16.72 8.24 -8.74
CA LEU A 289 -15.48 8.95 -8.46
C LEU A 289 -15.57 10.45 -8.82
N HIS A 290 -16.38 10.81 -9.81
CA HIS A 290 -16.64 12.20 -10.19
C HIS A 290 -17.69 12.88 -9.31
N SER A 291 -18.82 12.23 -9.04
CA SER A 291 -19.96 12.82 -8.34
C SER A 291 -19.87 12.75 -6.82
N THR A 292 -19.32 11.66 -6.27
CA THR A 292 -19.28 11.40 -4.83
C THR A 292 -17.92 10.83 -4.39
N PRO A 293 -16.78 11.51 -4.69
CA PRO A 293 -15.43 10.99 -4.44
C PRO A 293 -15.21 10.55 -2.98
N ARG A 294 -15.89 11.19 -2.02
CA ARG A 294 -15.84 10.81 -0.60
C ARG A 294 -16.24 9.35 -0.33
N GLU A 295 -17.19 8.79 -1.10
CA GLU A 295 -17.62 7.39 -0.98
C GLU A 295 -16.58 6.39 -1.50
N TYR A 296 -15.56 6.88 -2.20
CA TYR A 296 -14.50 6.11 -2.86
C TYR A 296 -13.09 6.41 -2.30
N ILE A 297 -12.97 7.05 -1.13
CA ILE A 297 -11.67 7.35 -0.51
C ILE A 297 -10.81 6.10 -0.37
N TRP A 298 -11.40 4.99 0.07
CA TRP A 298 -10.64 3.75 0.22
C TRP A 298 -10.11 3.22 -1.11
N VAL A 299 -10.85 3.38 -2.22
CA VAL A 299 -10.43 3.05 -3.59
C VAL A 299 -9.27 3.96 -4.00
N MET A 300 -9.40 5.27 -3.79
CA MET A 300 -8.34 6.23 -4.09
C MET A 300 -7.08 5.99 -3.28
N VAL A 301 -7.20 5.66 -1.99
CA VAL A 301 -6.08 5.24 -1.14
C VAL A 301 -5.48 3.94 -1.68
N MET A 302 -6.31 3.00 -2.14
CA MET A 302 -5.81 1.72 -2.63
C MET A 302 -4.93 1.89 -3.87
N PHE A 303 -5.42 2.59 -4.89
CA PHE A 303 -4.63 2.90 -6.09
C PHE A 303 -3.47 3.84 -5.78
N GLY A 304 -3.72 4.92 -5.03
CA GLY A 304 -2.74 5.96 -4.72
C GLY A 304 -1.60 5.50 -3.82
N SER A 305 -1.80 4.46 -3.00
CA SER A 305 -0.74 3.93 -2.13
C SER A 305 0.47 3.38 -2.91
N THR A 306 0.26 2.92 -4.14
CA THR A 306 1.36 2.48 -5.03
C THR A 306 2.24 3.62 -5.53
N LEU A 307 1.74 4.86 -5.46
CA LEU A 307 2.50 6.08 -5.70
C LEU A 307 3.25 6.56 -4.45
N LEU A 308 2.96 6.02 -3.26
CA LEU A 308 3.60 6.45 -2.02
C LEU A 308 5.11 6.22 -2.02
N PRO A 309 5.66 5.08 -2.49
CA PRO A 309 7.10 4.90 -2.67
C PRO A 309 7.71 5.95 -3.63
N THR A 310 7.05 6.20 -4.77
CA THR A 310 7.46 7.20 -5.77
C THR A 310 7.46 8.62 -5.18
N LEU A 311 6.45 8.96 -4.39
CA LEU A 311 6.34 10.26 -3.72
C LEU A 311 7.43 10.43 -2.65
N LEU A 312 7.69 9.39 -1.85
CA LEU A 312 8.79 9.39 -0.90
C LEU A 312 10.13 9.58 -1.62
N HIS A 313 10.30 8.96 -2.78
CA HIS A 313 11.51 9.13 -3.57
C HIS A 313 11.61 10.52 -4.19
N PHE A 314 10.51 11.10 -4.68
CA PHE A 314 10.47 12.50 -5.12
C PHE A 314 10.91 13.44 -3.99
N ILE A 315 10.42 13.23 -2.77
CA ILE A 315 10.87 13.95 -1.57
C ILE A 315 12.38 13.76 -1.36
N LEU A 316 12.88 12.52 -1.42
CA LEU A 316 14.31 12.23 -1.25
C LEU A 316 15.18 12.85 -2.35
N ILE A 317 14.70 12.92 -3.59
CA ILE A 317 15.37 13.61 -4.71
C ILE A 317 15.41 15.10 -4.45
N LEU A 318 14.29 15.71 -4.02
CA LEU A 318 14.28 17.13 -3.69
C LEU A 318 15.27 17.42 -2.55
N ILE A 319 15.22 16.64 -1.47
CA ILE A 319 16.15 16.73 -0.35
C ILE A 319 17.61 16.57 -0.81
N ALA A 320 17.91 15.55 -1.61
CA ALA A 320 19.26 15.31 -2.14
C ALA A 320 19.70 16.40 -3.13
N GLY A 321 18.77 16.90 -3.95
CA GLY A 321 18.97 17.98 -4.90
C GLY A 321 19.33 19.26 -4.19
N GLY A 322 18.57 19.67 -3.17
CA GLY A 322 18.92 20.80 -2.31
C GLY A 322 20.29 20.63 -1.70
N TYR A 323 20.55 19.47 -1.08
CA TYR A 323 21.83 19.18 -0.47
C TYR A 323 23.03 19.27 -1.44
N LEU A 324 22.86 18.80 -2.68
CA LEU A 324 23.92 18.77 -3.69
C LEU A 324 24.04 20.10 -4.45
N LEU A 325 22.96 20.85 -4.63
CA LEU A 325 22.90 22.05 -5.46
C LEU A 325 23.11 23.34 -4.66
N ILE A 326 22.62 23.44 -3.41
CA ILE A 326 22.77 24.65 -2.57
C ILE A 326 24.24 25.11 -2.46
N PRO A 327 25.23 24.21 -2.26
CA PRO A 327 26.64 24.61 -2.23
C PRO A 327 27.20 25.16 -3.56
N HIS A 328 26.49 24.93 -4.67
CA HIS A 328 26.87 25.40 -6.01
C HIS A 328 26.14 26.68 -6.41
N ILE A 329 25.26 27.22 -5.55
CA ILE A 329 24.56 28.49 -5.77
C ILE A 329 25.33 29.57 -4.99
N PRO A 330 26.21 30.36 -5.64
CA PRO A 330 27.14 31.27 -4.96
C PRO A 330 26.48 32.26 -3.98
N PRO A 331 25.33 32.89 -4.28
CA PRO A 331 24.70 33.81 -3.34
C PRO A 331 24.16 33.10 -2.08
N LEU A 332 23.62 31.89 -2.21
CA LEU A 332 23.16 31.10 -1.06
C LEU A 332 24.34 30.64 -0.21
N TYR A 333 25.36 30.05 -0.83
CA TYR A 333 26.53 29.55 -0.12
C TYR A 333 27.29 30.65 0.62
N LYS A 334 27.54 31.79 -0.04
CA LYS A 334 28.20 32.94 0.60
C LYS A 334 27.34 33.58 1.68
N GLY A 335 26.02 33.66 1.47
CA GLY A 335 25.09 34.15 2.48
C GLY A 335 25.11 33.29 3.75
N LEU A 336 25.04 31.96 3.62
CA LEU A 336 25.09 31.04 4.77
C LEU A 336 26.40 31.14 5.58
N GLN A 337 27.51 31.51 4.95
CA GLN A 337 28.80 31.72 5.61
C GLN A 337 28.96 33.10 6.27
N SER A 338 28.15 34.08 5.88
CA SER A 338 28.21 35.41 6.47
C SER A 338 27.66 35.40 7.90
N SER A 339 28.23 36.23 8.78
CA SER A 339 27.65 36.53 10.09
C SER A 339 26.29 37.23 9.92
N ALA A 340 25.53 37.41 11.01
CA ALA A 340 24.17 37.97 11.02
C ALA A 340 24.06 39.24 10.14
N SER A 341 23.64 39.05 8.89
CA SER A 341 23.63 40.05 7.82
C SER A 341 22.46 39.76 6.89
N ILE A 342 22.08 40.74 6.06
CA ILE A 342 20.98 40.57 5.09
C ILE A 342 21.22 39.37 4.15
N PRO A 343 22.43 39.16 3.58
CA PRO A 343 22.73 37.95 2.80
C PRO A 343 22.55 36.64 3.59
N HIS A 344 22.91 36.62 4.87
CA HIS A 344 22.68 35.45 5.74
C HIS A 344 21.19 35.16 5.91
N MET A 345 20.39 36.20 6.24
CA MET A 345 18.95 36.06 6.42
C MET A 345 18.25 35.60 5.14
N LEU A 346 18.62 36.15 3.98
CA LEU A 346 18.07 35.76 2.69
C LEU A 346 18.45 34.31 2.35
N ALA A 347 19.71 33.92 2.53
CA ALA A 347 20.14 32.55 2.27
C ALA A 347 19.44 31.55 3.20
N LEU A 348 19.30 31.87 4.48
CA LEU A 348 18.55 31.06 5.44
C LEU A 348 17.07 30.96 5.06
N PHE A 349 16.44 32.08 4.67
CA PHE A 349 15.06 32.10 4.19
C PHE A 349 14.85 31.19 2.99
N PHE A 350 15.70 31.25 1.97
CA PHE A 350 15.58 30.39 0.79
C PHE A 350 15.84 28.91 1.10
N VAL A 351 16.76 28.59 2.01
CA VAL A 351 16.98 27.22 2.46
C VAL A 351 15.76 26.70 3.23
N ILE A 352 15.24 27.48 4.18
CA ILE A 352 14.03 27.11 4.93
C ILE A 352 12.85 26.96 3.98
N LEU A 353 12.64 27.90 3.05
CA LEU A 353 11.59 27.85 2.05
C LEU A 353 11.73 26.58 1.19
N PHE A 354 12.95 26.25 0.75
CA PHE A 354 13.21 25.02 0.01
C PHE A 354 12.81 23.77 0.79
N TRP A 355 13.22 23.67 2.06
CA TRP A 355 12.85 22.53 2.92
C TRP A 355 11.35 22.47 3.18
N VAL A 356 10.72 23.62 3.47
CA VAL A 356 9.27 23.71 3.60
C VAL A 356 8.60 23.22 2.33
N MET A 357 9.05 23.62 1.14
CA MET A 357 8.49 23.15 -0.13
C MET A 357 8.72 21.64 -0.35
N CYS A 358 9.86 21.09 0.04
CA CYS A 358 10.15 19.65 -0.07
C CYS A 358 9.15 18.77 0.70
N PHE A 359 8.56 19.27 1.78
CA PHE A 359 7.57 18.53 2.59
C PHE A 359 6.15 19.01 2.33
N TYR A 360 5.95 20.32 2.23
CA TYR A 360 4.65 20.94 2.02
C TYR A 360 4.07 20.62 0.66
N VAL A 361 4.86 20.63 -0.43
CA VAL A 361 4.32 20.31 -1.77
C VAL A 361 3.80 18.87 -1.84
N PRO A 362 4.55 17.82 -1.41
CA PRO A 362 4.01 16.46 -1.35
C PRO A 362 2.82 16.32 -0.39
N TYR A 363 2.89 16.94 0.79
CA TYR A 363 1.77 16.93 1.75
C TYR A 363 0.53 17.58 1.15
N ALA A 364 0.68 18.78 0.57
CA ALA A 364 -0.38 19.50 -0.11
C ALA A 364 -0.95 18.67 -1.26
N ALA A 365 -0.09 18.03 -2.07
CA ALA A 365 -0.52 17.14 -3.14
C ALA A 365 -1.34 15.96 -2.60
N ILE A 366 -0.91 15.29 -1.52
CA ILE A 366 -1.69 14.22 -0.87
C ILE A 366 -3.03 14.77 -0.38
N THR A 367 -3.03 15.90 0.35
CA THR A 367 -4.26 16.48 0.87
C THR A 367 -5.17 17.01 -0.21
N TRP A 368 -4.64 17.40 -1.36
CA TRP A 368 -5.41 17.91 -2.49
C TRP A 368 -6.00 16.77 -3.33
N ILE A 369 -5.25 15.67 -3.49
CA ILE A 369 -5.74 14.42 -4.08
C ILE A 369 -6.81 13.77 -3.20
N LEU A 370 -6.61 13.77 -1.88
CA LEU A 370 -7.50 13.10 -0.92
C LEU A 370 -8.59 14.01 -0.32
N GLY A 371 -8.51 15.33 -0.50
CA GLY A 371 -9.31 16.29 0.26
C GLY A 371 -9.92 17.43 -0.58
N ALA A 372 -11.25 17.37 -0.71
CA ALA A 372 -12.31 18.39 -0.73
C ALA A 372 -12.16 19.80 -1.35
N TYR A 373 -10.99 20.27 -1.81
CA TYR A 373 -10.84 21.69 -2.22
C TYR A 373 -10.94 21.92 -3.73
N ASP A 374 -10.44 21.01 -4.55
CA ASP A 374 -10.63 21.01 -6.00
C ASP A 374 -10.19 19.66 -6.54
N HIS A 375 -11.13 18.81 -6.96
CA HIS A 375 -10.85 17.45 -7.46
C HIS A 375 -10.18 17.46 -8.85
N ALA A 376 -9.72 18.60 -9.36
CA ALA A 376 -9.10 18.75 -10.67
C ALA A 376 -7.96 17.76 -10.98
N ILE A 377 -7.02 17.53 -10.05
CA ILE A 377 -5.94 16.54 -10.30
C ILE A 377 -6.51 15.13 -10.37
N LEU A 378 -7.41 14.78 -9.44
CA LEU A 378 -8.07 13.48 -9.45
C LEU A 378 -8.77 13.27 -10.79
N PHE A 379 -9.57 14.24 -11.25
CA PHE A 379 -10.29 14.18 -12.52
C PHE A 379 -9.36 14.13 -13.72
N TRP A 380 -8.23 14.84 -13.70
CA TRP A 380 -7.21 14.72 -14.73
C TRP A 380 -6.60 13.31 -14.77
N VAL A 381 -6.26 12.74 -13.63
CA VAL A 381 -5.76 11.35 -13.56
C VAL A 381 -6.82 10.37 -14.03
N LEU A 382 -8.09 10.54 -13.62
CA LEU A 382 -9.20 9.71 -14.07
C LEU A 382 -9.39 9.82 -15.58
N SER A 383 -9.24 11.00 -16.18
CA SER A 383 -9.40 11.17 -17.63
C SER A 383 -8.44 10.30 -18.44
N ILE A 384 -7.21 10.09 -17.98
CA ILE A 384 -6.24 9.19 -18.62
C ILE A 384 -6.74 7.74 -18.60
N PHE A 385 -7.28 7.32 -17.46
CA PHE A 385 -7.84 5.98 -17.29
C PHE A 385 -9.14 5.78 -18.07
N GLU A 386 -9.99 6.80 -18.15
CA GLU A 386 -11.20 6.81 -18.97
C GLU A 386 -10.88 6.73 -20.46
N GLU A 387 -9.88 7.47 -20.95
CA GLU A 387 -9.45 7.39 -22.35
C GLU A 387 -8.95 5.99 -22.70
N PHE A 388 -8.17 5.39 -21.81
CA PHE A 388 -7.76 4.00 -21.97
C PHE A 388 -8.97 3.05 -21.98
N ALA A 389 -9.90 3.21 -21.03
CA ALA A 389 -11.11 2.41 -20.95
C ALA A 389 -11.97 2.54 -22.22
N ARG A 390 -12.12 3.74 -22.78
CA ARG A 390 -12.77 3.96 -24.09
C ARG A 390 -12.02 3.23 -25.20
N GLY A 391 -10.69 3.32 -25.20
CA GLY A 391 -9.83 2.70 -26.21
C GLY A 391 -9.98 1.19 -26.30
N ILE A 392 -10.24 0.52 -25.17
CA ILE A 392 -10.48 -0.93 -25.13
C ILE A 392 -11.97 -1.31 -25.23
N GLY A 393 -12.88 -0.35 -25.40
CA GLY A 393 -14.32 -0.59 -25.47
C GLY A 393 -14.99 -0.90 -24.13
N ALA A 394 -14.34 -0.57 -23.02
CA ALA A 394 -14.82 -0.85 -21.67
C ALA A 394 -15.84 0.18 -21.15
N ILE A 395 -15.86 1.38 -21.73
CA ILE A 395 -16.90 2.39 -21.51
C ILE A 395 -17.36 2.93 -22.87
N SER A 396 -18.62 3.35 -22.97
CA SER A 396 -19.19 3.83 -24.22
C SER A 396 -18.44 5.06 -24.76
N PRO A 397 -18.21 5.18 -26.07
CA PRO A 397 -17.65 6.39 -26.68
C PRO A 397 -18.49 7.64 -26.43
N THR A 398 -19.78 7.48 -26.13
CA THR A 398 -20.72 8.57 -25.83
C THR A 398 -20.91 8.79 -24.33
N TRP A 399 -20.30 7.96 -23.47
CA TRP A 399 -20.37 8.16 -22.02
C TRP A 399 -19.52 9.37 -21.63
N SER A 400 -20.09 10.19 -20.75
CA SER A 400 -19.44 11.36 -20.16
C SER A 400 -19.67 11.34 -18.65
N PRO A 401 -18.65 11.63 -17.84
CA PRO A 401 -18.78 11.58 -16.39
C PRO A 401 -19.86 12.55 -15.90
N GLN A 402 -20.75 12.08 -15.03
CA GLN A 402 -21.72 12.94 -14.37
C GLN A 402 -21.05 13.74 -13.25
N VAL A 403 -20.50 14.90 -13.58
CA VAL A 403 -19.94 15.83 -12.59
C VAL A 403 -21.09 16.59 -11.93
N VAL A 404 -21.40 16.25 -10.67
CA VAL A 404 -22.30 17.04 -9.83
C VAL A 404 -21.44 18.11 -9.15
N LEU A 405 -21.56 19.36 -9.62
CA LEU A 405 -20.87 20.53 -9.06
C LEU A 405 -21.38 20.90 -7.66
#